data_AF-A0AAG5CQG5-F1
#
_entry.id   AF-A0AAG5CQG5-F1
#
_cell.length_a   1.000
_cell.length_b   1.000
_cell.length_c   1.000
_cell.angle_alpha   90.00
_cell.angle_beta   90.00
_cell.angle_gamma   90.00
#
_symmetry.space_group_name_H-M   'P 1'
#
loop_
_entity.id
_entity.type
_entity.pdbx_description
1 polymer ?
#
loop_
_entity_poly.entity_id
_entity_poly.type
_entity_poly.pdbx_seq_one_letter_code
_entity_poly.pdbx_strand_id
1 'polypeptide(L)'
;MALKVVTEAPTVWNYLNGLVNLYKPAGVTIQQVRNTVVHNLCRDLNQLEVRPSLQRVVIEDGFESKLVVRKVEDLSDNLLVVGPRYQPDDVKCRFCANHGRFTSGVTVVGINNGSNLAYRLQQNRPLRVYRVTGFLGKATETHFAESRVTARATISHIGSEKIGRLLASIQASHQRKMFELSGIDVQSQAAYELACEGTIRPADNRQPMIYGIRLAEYRKPFFTIEVHAINETEAYLGELIHEIGINLKSCAHCTSIRCIRHGHFLLEDSLLRKDWNLQNIISAMAHSNKLIHQHPDMLQQDNSALQGFDKKD
;
A
#
# COMPACT_ATOMS: atom_id res chain seq x y z
N MET A 1 -0.54 18.99 -27.22
CA MET A 1 -1.82 18.26 -27.28
C MET A 1 -2.84 19.06 -26.48
N ALA A 2 -3.99 19.39 -27.06
CA ALA A 2 -5.07 20.07 -26.35
C ALA A 2 -5.69 19.12 -25.31
N LEU A 3 -5.93 19.61 -24.09
CA LEU A 3 -6.62 18.86 -23.05
C LEU A 3 -8.09 18.72 -23.45
N LYS A 4 -8.53 17.52 -23.79
CA LYS A 4 -9.95 17.22 -24.08
C LYS A 4 -10.64 16.85 -22.77
N VAL A 5 -11.68 17.61 -22.41
CA VAL A 5 -12.58 17.22 -21.32
C VAL A 5 -13.39 16.01 -21.79
N VAL A 6 -13.38 14.94 -21.00
CA VAL A 6 -14.11 13.70 -21.29
C VAL A 6 -15.34 13.65 -20.38
N THR A 7 -16.53 13.64 -20.96
CA THR A 7 -17.82 13.56 -20.25
C THR A 7 -18.42 12.15 -20.26
N GLU A 8 -17.98 11.30 -21.18
CA GLU A 8 -18.47 9.94 -21.37
C GLU A 8 -17.88 8.96 -20.34
N ALA A 9 -18.75 8.35 -19.53
CA ALA A 9 -18.36 7.37 -18.52
C ALA A 9 -17.61 6.15 -19.10
N PRO A 10 -17.99 5.57 -20.27
CA PRO A 10 -17.28 4.43 -20.85
C PRO A 10 -15.83 4.74 -21.21
N THR A 11 -15.56 5.95 -21.72
CA THR A 11 -14.20 6.39 -22.03
C THR A 11 -13.38 6.52 -20.74
N VAL A 12 -13.96 7.11 -19.71
CA VAL A 12 -13.30 7.26 -18.39
C VAL A 12 -13.02 5.91 -17.75
N TRP A 13 -13.95 4.96 -17.85
CA TRP A 13 -13.77 3.59 -17.37
C TRP A 13 -12.54 2.91 -17.96
N ASN A 14 -12.27 3.12 -19.26
CA ASN A 14 -11.10 2.56 -19.93
C ASN A 14 -9.77 3.12 -19.37
N TYR A 15 -9.78 4.31 -18.78
CA TYR A 15 -8.59 4.89 -18.13
C TYR A 15 -8.39 4.41 -16.69
N LEU A 16 -9.38 3.80 -16.04
CA LEU A 16 -9.29 3.28 -14.68
C LEU A 16 -8.56 1.93 -14.60
N ASN A 17 -7.37 1.85 -15.20
CA ASN A 17 -6.58 0.63 -15.33
C ASN A 17 -5.13 0.89 -14.92
N GLY A 18 -4.83 0.89 -13.61
CA GLY A 18 -3.49 1.24 -13.14
C GLY A 18 -3.29 1.13 -11.64
N LEU A 19 -2.10 1.53 -11.19
CA LEU A 19 -1.76 1.69 -9.78
C LEU A 19 -2.09 3.09 -9.29
N VAL A 20 -2.47 3.22 -8.03
CA VAL A 20 -2.73 4.48 -7.35
C VAL A 20 -2.08 4.46 -5.98
N ASN A 21 -1.39 5.53 -5.63
CA ASN A 21 -0.87 5.75 -4.29
C ASN A 21 -1.91 6.49 -3.44
N LEU A 22 -2.46 5.82 -2.43
CA LEU A 22 -3.43 6.39 -1.50
C LEU A 22 -2.79 6.60 -0.12
N TYR A 23 -3.19 7.66 0.58
CA TYR A 23 -2.89 7.84 2.00
C TYR A 23 -3.94 7.15 2.86
N LYS A 24 -3.60 6.05 3.51
CA LYS A 24 -4.47 5.40 4.49
C LYS A 24 -4.31 6.05 5.87
N PRO A 25 -5.38 6.58 6.50
CA PRO A 25 -5.30 7.08 7.87
C PRO A 25 -5.21 5.94 8.90
N ALA A 26 -4.68 6.24 10.08
CA ALA A 26 -4.68 5.32 11.22
C ALA A 26 -6.13 5.02 11.68
N GLY A 27 -6.37 3.81 12.17
CA GLY A 27 -7.68 3.37 12.66
C GLY A 27 -8.65 2.86 11.58
N VAL A 28 -8.33 3.06 10.30
CA VAL A 28 -9.14 2.60 9.15
C VAL A 28 -8.56 1.31 8.59
N THR A 29 -9.37 0.31 8.25
CA THR A 29 -8.89 -0.95 7.65
C THR A 29 -8.75 -0.83 6.13
N ILE A 30 -7.95 -1.70 5.50
CA ILE A 30 -7.86 -1.74 4.03
C ILE A 30 -9.22 -1.99 3.37
N GLN A 31 -10.08 -2.81 3.99
CA GLN A 31 -11.42 -3.05 3.46
C GLN A 31 -12.27 -1.77 3.47
N GLN A 32 -12.16 -0.93 4.50
CA GLN A 32 -12.84 0.37 4.54
C GLN A 32 -12.29 1.33 3.48
N VAL A 33 -10.96 1.34 3.25
CA VAL A 33 -10.35 2.10 2.15
C VAL A 33 -10.92 1.64 0.80
N ARG A 34 -10.94 0.33 0.55
CA ARG A 34 -11.52 -0.29 -0.66
C ARG A 34 -12.95 0.17 -0.86
N ASN A 35 -13.80 -0.03 0.15
CA ASN A 35 -15.22 0.30 0.06
C ASN A 35 -15.44 1.79 -0.25
N THR A 36 -14.66 2.68 0.39
CA THR A 36 -14.78 4.13 0.17
C THR A 36 -14.36 4.51 -1.26
N VAL A 37 -13.21 4.00 -1.72
CA VAL A 37 -12.68 4.31 -3.06
C VAL A 37 -13.62 3.77 -4.14
N VAL A 38 -14.03 2.51 -4.03
CA VAL A 38 -14.95 1.88 -5.00
C VAL A 38 -16.29 2.63 -5.02
N HIS A 39 -16.85 2.95 -3.86
CA HIS A 39 -18.11 3.69 -3.80
C HIS A 39 -18.00 5.07 -4.44
N ASN A 40 -16.93 5.82 -4.17
CA ASN A 40 -16.70 7.12 -4.79
C ASN A 40 -16.53 7.01 -6.31
N LEU A 41 -15.77 6.02 -6.80
CA LEU A 41 -15.61 5.78 -8.23
C LEU A 41 -16.94 5.46 -8.91
N CYS A 42 -17.74 4.54 -8.36
CA CYS A 42 -19.06 4.22 -8.91
C CYS A 42 -19.99 5.43 -8.88
N ARG A 43 -20.03 6.17 -7.76
CA ARG A 43 -20.84 7.40 -7.66
C ARG A 43 -20.48 8.39 -8.76
N ASP A 44 -19.19 8.70 -8.90
CA ASP A 44 -18.70 9.72 -9.83
C ASP A 44 -18.88 9.26 -11.30
N LEU A 45 -18.66 7.98 -11.61
CA LEU A 45 -18.88 7.41 -12.94
C LEU A 45 -20.37 7.44 -13.36
N ASN A 46 -21.28 7.19 -12.43
CA ASN A 46 -22.72 7.24 -12.72
C ASN A 46 -23.26 8.68 -12.81
N GLN A 47 -22.48 9.69 -12.42
CA GLN A 47 -22.79 11.11 -12.62
C GLN A 47 -22.35 11.63 -14.01
N LEU A 48 -21.50 10.88 -14.70
CA LEU A 48 -21.09 11.16 -16.07
C LEU A 48 -22.13 10.68 -17.09
N GLU A 49 -21.89 10.98 -18.37
CA GLU A 49 -22.74 10.49 -19.47
C GLU A 49 -22.58 8.97 -19.60
N VAL A 50 -23.56 8.24 -19.08
CA VAL A 50 -23.63 6.77 -19.12
C VAL A 50 -24.34 6.27 -20.37
N ARG A 51 -24.12 5.00 -20.72
CA ARG A 51 -24.81 4.38 -21.87
C ARG A 51 -26.34 4.45 -21.71
N PRO A 52 -27.09 4.82 -22.77
CA PRO A 52 -28.55 4.76 -22.74
C PRO A 52 -29.03 3.31 -22.65
N SER A 53 -30.29 3.13 -22.23
CA SER A 53 -30.96 1.83 -22.26
C SER A 53 -31.04 1.29 -23.69
N LEU A 54 -30.89 -0.04 -23.82
CA LEU A 54 -31.07 -0.71 -25.10
C LEU A 54 -32.48 -0.47 -25.67
N GLN A 55 -32.56 -0.43 -26.99
CA GLN A 55 -33.83 -0.34 -27.70
C GLN A 55 -34.17 -1.71 -28.29
N ARG A 56 -35.36 -2.21 -27.98
CA ARG A 56 -35.92 -3.41 -28.60
C ARG A 56 -36.82 -3.03 -29.77
N VAL A 57 -36.79 -3.86 -30.80
CA VAL A 57 -37.70 -3.70 -31.95
C VAL A 57 -39.00 -4.42 -31.64
N VAL A 58 -40.11 -3.68 -31.69
CA VAL A 58 -41.46 -4.21 -31.53
C VAL A 58 -42.15 -4.07 -32.88
N ILE A 59 -42.73 -5.18 -33.35
CA ILE A 59 -43.53 -5.23 -34.58
C ILE A 59 -44.98 -5.32 -34.15
N GLU A 60 -45.77 -4.32 -34.50
CA GLU A 60 -47.20 -4.23 -34.18
C GLU A 60 -48.02 -4.31 -35.47
N ASP A 61 -49.22 -4.90 -35.40
CA ASP A 61 -50.15 -4.93 -36.52
C ASP A 61 -50.72 -3.52 -36.75
N GLY A 62 -50.49 -2.96 -37.94
CA GLY A 62 -51.09 -1.71 -38.37
C GLY A 62 -52.42 -1.90 -39.11
N PHE A 63 -53.11 -0.79 -39.37
CA PHE A 63 -54.31 -0.78 -40.21
C PHE A 63 -54.00 -1.29 -41.63
N GLU A 64 -54.93 -2.07 -42.20
CA GLU A 64 -54.82 -2.69 -43.54
C GLU A 64 -53.64 -3.68 -43.72
N SER A 65 -53.37 -4.53 -42.72
CA SER A 65 -52.36 -5.60 -42.82
C SER A 65 -50.92 -5.10 -43.03
N LYS A 66 -50.64 -3.83 -42.70
CA LYS A 66 -49.30 -3.25 -42.74
C LYS A 66 -48.63 -3.42 -41.38
N LEU A 67 -47.47 -4.09 -41.33
CA LEU A 67 -46.68 -4.20 -40.10
C LEU A 67 -46.00 -2.87 -39.77
N VAL A 68 -46.15 -2.38 -38.53
CA VAL A 68 -45.49 -1.16 -38.05
C VAL A 68 -44.34 -1.55 -37.14
N VAL A 69 -43.12 -1.14 -37.52
CA VAL A 69 -41.91 -1.41 -36.75
C VAL A 69 -41.58 -0.21 -35.88
N ARG A 70 -41.52 -0.40 -34.56
CA ARG A 70 -41.15 0.64 -33.58
C ARG A 70 -39.95 0.21 -32.75
N LYS A 71 -39.08 1.16 -32.43
CA LYS A 71 -38.03 0.97 -31.42
C LYS A 71 -38.56 1.46 -30.09
N VAL A 72 -38.72 0.53 -29.15
CA VAL A 72 -39.19 0.82 -27.79
C VAL A 72 -38.04 0.56 -26.84
N GLU A 73 -37.99 1.29 -25.73
CA GLU A 73 -37.01 1.01 -24.68
C GLU A 73 -37.16 -0.42 -24.17
N ASP A 74 -36.04 -1.12 -24.04
CA ASP A 74 -36.01 -2.43 -23.39
C ASP A 74 -36.05 -2.25 -21.88
N LEU A 75 -37.21 -2.53 -21.28
CA LEU A 75 -37.42 -2.41 -19.84
C LEU A 75 -36.49 -3.32 -19.03
N SER A 76 -35.99 -4.41 -19.61
CA SER A 76 -35.04 -5.30 -18.94
C SER A 76 -33.66 -4.67 -18.75
N ASP A 77 -33.31 -3.65 -19.54
CA ASP A 77 -32.04 -2.91 -19.45
C ASP A 77 -32.22 -1.48 -18.91
N ASN A 78 -33.43 -1.12 -18.47
CA ASN A 78 -33.72 0.19 -17.91
C ASN A 78 -33.05 0.38 -16.54
N LEU A 79 -32.55 1.59 -16.27
CA LEU A 79 -31.84 1.95 -15.03
C LEU A 79 -32.66 1.71 -13.76
N LEU A 80 -33.98 1.85 -13.81
CA LEU A 80 -34.87 1.60 -12.66
C LEU A 80 -34.99 0.11 -12.32
N VAL A 81 -34.70 -0.78 -13.28
CA VAL A 81 -34.78 -2.23 -13.12
C VAL A 81 -33.41 -2.81 -12.78
N VAL A 82 -32.37 -2.47 -13.56
CA VAL A 82 -31.02 -3.02 -13.39
C VAL A 82 -30.19 -2.25 -12.35
N GLY A 83 -30.59 -1.03 -12.03
CA GLY A 83 -29.84 -0.12 -11.17
C GLY A 83 -28.79 0.70 -11.94
N PRO A 84 -27.87 1.37 -11.21
CA PRO A 84 -26.82 2.19 -11.82
C PRO A 84 -25.90 1.36 -12.71
N ARG A 85 -25.35 1.99 -13.76
CA ARG A 85 -24.51 1.31 -14.77
C ARG A 85 -23.18 0.81 -14.23
N TYR A 86 -22.61 1.52 -13.25
CA TYR A 86 -21.37 1.14 -12.59
C TYR A 86 -21.65 0.79 -11.14
N GLN A 87 -21.37 -0.45 -10.78
CA GLN A 87 -21.62 -1.01 -9.46
C GLN A 87 -20.31 -1.39 -8.77
N PRO A 88 -20.29 -1.48 -7.43
CA PRO A 88 -19.07 -1.82 -6.69
C PRO A 88 -18.41 -3.13 -7.13
N ASP A 89 -19.22 -4.10 -7.59
CA ASP A 89 -18.75 -5.41 -8.03
C ASP A 89 -18.01 -5.36 -9.38
N ASP A 90 -18.23 -4.30 -10.18
CA ASP A 90 -17.53 -4.10 -11.45
C ASP A 90 -16.07 -3.67 -11.24
N VAL A 91 -15.77 -3.04 -10.09
CA VAL A 91 -14.45 -2.46 -9.81
C VAL A 91 -13.56 -3.46 -9.07
N LYS A 92 -12.54 -3.97 -9.77
CA LYS A 92 -11.53 -4.82 -9.14
C LYS A 92 -10.50 -3.94 -8.41
N CYS A 93 -10.20 -4.27 -7.16
CA CYS A 93 -9.19 -3.56 -6.36
C CYS A 93 -8.27 -4.56 -5.67
N ARG A 94 -6.95 -4.38 -5.81
CA ARG A 94 -5.94 -5.19 -5.13
C ARG A 94 -4.88 -4.31 -4.48
N PHE A 95 -4.61 -4.51 -3.20
CA PHE A 95 -3.58 -3.79 -2.46
C PHE A 95 -2.22 -4.48 -2.57
N CYS A 96 -1.15 -3.68 -2.66
CA CYS A 96 0.22 -4.21 -2.80
C CYS A 96 0.82 -4.65 -1.45
N ALA A 97 0.33 -4.09 -0.34
CA ALA A 97 0.69 -4.48 1.02
C ALA A 97 -0.55 -4.59 1.90
N ASN A 98 -0.51 -5.51 2.86
CA ASN A 98 -1.58 -5.71 3.83
C ASN A 98 -1.31 -4.88 5.10
N HIS A 99 -1.50 -3.56 5.00
CA HIS A 99 -1.47 -2.66 6.15
C HIS A 99 -2.67 -2.90 7.06
N GLY A 100 -2.38 -3.18 8.33
CA GLY A 100 -3.41 -3.38 9.35
C GLY A 100 -4.08 -2.08 9.79
N ARG A 101 -4.84 -2.15 10.89
CA ARG A 101 -5.67 -1.02 11.36
C ARG A 101 -4.83 0.12 11.92
N PHE A 102 -3.72 -0.19 12.57
CA PHE A 102 -2.85 0.79 13.24
C PHE A 102 -1.88 1.50 12.28
N THR A 103 -1.62 0.90 11.13
CA THR A 103 -0.69 1.39 10.11
C THR A 103 -1.32 2.50 9.29
N SER A 104 -0.68 3.65 9.23
CA SER A 104 -1.06 4.79 8.38
C SER A 104 -0.06 5.02 7.25
N GLY A 105 -0.39 5.86 6.27
CA GLY A 105 0.52 6.32 5.23
C GLY A 105 0.34 5.65 3.88
N VAL A 106 1.44 5.53 3.13
CA VAL A 106 1.48 5.07 1.74
C VAL A 106 0.81 3.72 1.59
N THR A 107 -0.21 3.65 0.74
CA THR A 107 -0.96 2.43 0.42
C THR A 107 -1.19 2.37 -1.09
N VAL A 108 -0.44 1.51 -1.77
CA VAL A 108 -0.54 1.34 -3.23
C VAL A 108 -1.65 0.33 -3.55
N VAL A 109 -2.60 0.74 -4.38
CA VAL A 109 -3.72 -0.08 -4.84
C VAL A 109 -3.75 -0.16 -6.37
N GLY A 110 -3.96 -1.35 -6.91
CA GLY A 110 -4.27 -1.59 -8.31
C GLY A 110 -5.76 -1.63 -8.54
N ILE A 111 -6.23 -0.88 -9.53
CA ILE A 111 -7.64 -0.81 -9.94
C ILE A 111 -7.81 -1.47 -11.32
N ASN A 112 -8.85 -2.30 -11.47
CA ASN A 112 -9.15 -3.09 -12.66
C ASN A 112 -7.94 -3.87 -13.16
N ASN A 113 -7.45 -3.61 -14.37
CA ASN A 113 -6.26 -4.29 -14.92
C ASN A 113 -4.97 -3.98 -14.13
N GLY A 114 -4.96 -2.89 -13.35
CA GLY A 114 -3.91 -2.58 -12.39
C GLY A 114 -3.77 -3.62 -11.26
N SER A 115 -4.76 -4.51 -11.07
CA SER A 115 -4.66 -5.61 -10.10
C SER A 115 -3.48 -6.55 -10.39
N ASN A 116 -3.15 -6.76 -11.67
CA ASN A 116 -1.99 -7.57 -12.06
C ASN A 116 -0.67 -6.84 -11.76
N LEU A 117 -0.63 -5.51 -11.96
CA LEU A 117 0.53 -4.69 -11.58
C LEU A 117 0.73 -4.72 -10.07
N ALA A 118 -0.35 -4.60 -9.29
CA ALA A 118 -0.29 -4.68 -7.83
C ALA A 118 0.19 -6.04 -7.34
N TYR A 119 -0.24 -7.13 -8.00
CA TYR A 119 0.26 -8.47 -7.74
C TYR A 119 1.76 -8.58 -8.03
N ARG A 120 2.22 -8.11 -9.19
CA ARG A 120 3.65 -8.12 -9.55
C ARG A 120 4.50 -7.31 -8.57
N LEU A 121 4.07 -6.09 -8.25
CA LEU A 121 4.74 -5.25 -7.25
C LEU A 121 4.80 -5.97 -5.89
N GLN A 122 3.71 -6.60 -5.46
CA GLN A 122 3.68 -7.38 -4.22
C GLN A 122 4.68 -8.55 -4.26
N GLN A 123 4.76 -9.30 -5.37
CA GLN A 123 5.71 -10.40 -5.54
C GLN A 123 7.16 -9.92 -5.53
N ASN A 124 7.41 -8.74 -6.10
CA ASN A 124 8.71 -8.08 -6.10
C ASN A 124 9.09 -7.48 -4.74
N ARG A 125 8.23 -7.56 -3.71
CA ARG A 125 8.53 -7.23 -2.31
C ARG A 125 9.38 -5.97 -2.15
N PRO A 126 8.96 -4.83 -2.73
CA PRO A 126 9.73 -3.60 -2.65
C PRO A 126 10.01 -3.24 -1.21
N LEU A 127 11.17 -2.60 -0.98
CA LEU A 127 11.53 -2.08 0.32
C LEU A 127 10.46 -1.09 0.79
N ARG A 128 9.99 -1.25 2.03
CA ARG A 128 9.04 -0.33 2.66
C ARG A 128 9.74 0.38 3.81
N VAL A 129 9.45 1.67 3.97
CA VAL A 129 10.03 2.48 5.03
C VAL A 129 8.93 2.96 5.95
N TYR A 130 9.11 2.70 7.24
CA TYR A 130 8.16 3.04 8.29
C TYR A 130 8.78 3.99 9.30
N ARG A 131 7.97 4.91 9.80
CA ARG A 131 8.19 5.55 11.10
C ARG A 131 7.32 4.86 12.13
N VAL A 132 7.95 4.26 13.13
CA VAL A 132 7.27 3.55 14.21
C VAL A 132 7.58 4.26 15.52
N THR A 133 6.55 4.67 16.25
CA THR A 133 6.69 5.40 17.51
C THR A 133 6.34 4.49 18.67
N GLY A 134 7.28 4.34 19.60
CA GLY A 134 7.11 3.61 20.84
C GLY A 134 6.93 4.54 22.05
N PHE A 135 6.19 4.07 23.05
CA PHE A 135 6.10 4.69 24.37
C PHE A 135 6.87 3.83 25.37
N LEU A 136 7.88 4.42 26.02
CA LEU A 136 8.71 3.76 27.04
C LEU A 136 8.02 3.74 28.41
N GLY A 137 8.27 2.69 29.18
CA GLY A 137 7.83 2.53 30.56
C GLY A 137 6.44 1.91 30.74
N LYS A 138 5.78 1.50 29.64
CA LYS A 138 4.52 0.73 29.66
C LYS A 138 4.55 -0.36 28.60
N ALA A 139 4.23 -1.59 28.97
CA ALA A 139 3.87 -2.66 28.04
C ALA A 139 2.36 -2.86 27.99
N THR A 140 1.85 -3.29 26.85
CA THR A 140 0.45 -3.66 26.64
C THR A 140 0.35 -5.07 26.08
N GLU A 141 -0.81 -5.69 26.24
CA GLU A 141 -1.06 -7.09 25.88
C GLU A 141 -0.84 -7.39 24.40
N THR A 142 -1.29 -6.50 23.51
CA THR A 142 -1.12 -6.63 22.05
C THR A 142 0.06 -5.83 21.50
N HIS A 143 0.91 -5.28 22.37
CA HIS A 143 1.96 -4.32 22.02
C HIS A 143 1.48 -3.02 21.35
N PHE A 144 0.17 -2.79 21.22
CA PHE A 144 -0.43 -1.55 20.73
C PHE A 144 -1.10 -0.76 21.86
N ALA A 145 -1.24 0.55 21.67
CA ALA A 145 -1.77 1.46 22.70
C ALA A 145 -3.22 1.21 23.13
N GLU A 146 -4.05 0.57 22.29
CA GLU A 146 -5.46 0.32 22.60
C GLU A 146 -5.69 -0.82 23.60
N SER A 147 -4.69 -1.70 23.80
CA SER A 147 -4.84 -2.86 24.70
C SER A 147 -4.47 -2.54 26.14
N ARG A 148 -4.89 -3.43 27.04
CA ARG A 148 -4.65 -3.32 28.49
C ARG A 148 -3.16 -3.27 28.78
N VAL A 149 -2.77 -2.38 29.71
CA VAL A 149 -1.40 -2.27 30.22
C VAL A 149 -1.07 -3.48 31.09
N THR A 150 0.00 -4.20 30.75
CA THR A 150 0.44 -5.42 31.44
C THR A 150 1.60 -5.18 32.40
N ALA A 151 2.47 -4.21 32.09
CA ALA A 151 3.62 -3.89 32.93
C ALA A 151 3.99 -2.40 32.87
N ARG A 152 4.64 -1.91 33.93
CA ARG A 152 5.22 -0.57 34.03
C ARG A 152 6.66 -0.67 34.49
N ALA A 153 7.52 0.18 33.96
CA ALA A 153 8.94 0.20 34.31
C ALA A 153 9.49 1.62 34.33
N THR A 154 10.59 1.82 35.07
CA THR A 154 11.32 3.08 35.07
C THR A 154 11.99 3.31 33.71
N ILE A 155 12.13 4.58 33.35
CA ILE A 155 12.73 5.00 32.06
C ILE A 155 13.86 5.99 32.24
N SER A 156 14.17 6.43 33.47
CA SER A 156 15.17 7.47 33.77
C SER A 156 16.53 7.18 33.13
N HIS A 157 16.97 5.92 33.17
CA HIS A 157 18.23 5.41 32.62
C HIS A 157 18.30 5.28 31.10
N ILE A 158 17.21 5.56 30.38
CA ILE A 158 17.14 5.48 28.92
C ILE A 158 17.40 6.87 28.34
N GLY A 159 18.39 6.96 27.45
CA GLY A 159 18.71 8.12 26.64
C GLY A 159 18.91 7.75 25.16
N SER A 160 19.00 8.75 24.29
CA SER A 160 19.09 8.58 22.83
C SER A 160 20.28 7.72 22.40
N GLU A 161 21.44 7.91 23.01
CA GLU A 161 22.66 7.18 22.67
C GLU A 161 22.51 5.68 22.94
N LYS A 162 21.93 5.31 24.09
CA LYS A 162 21.67 3.91 24.45
C LYS A 162 20.72 3.23 23.47
N ILE A 163 19.69 3.96 23.02
CA ILE A 163 18.77 3.49 21.98
C ILE A 163 19.54 3.30 20.67
N GLY A 164 20.32 4.30 20.23
CA GLY A 164 21.11 4.23 19.01
C GLY A 164 22.04 3.01 18.96
N ARG A 165 22.78 2.73 20.04
CA ARG A 165 23.64 1.54 20.13
C ARG A 165 22.86 0.23 20.02
N LEU A 166 21.69 0.15 20.65
CA LEU A 166 20.82 -1.02 20.55
C LEU A 166 20.30 -1.22 19.12
N LEU A 167 19.82 -0.15 18.46
CA LEU A 167 19.33 -0.24 17.08
C LEU A 167 20.43 -0.68 16.11
N ALA A 168 21.66 -0.20 16.29
CA ALA A 168 22.80 -0.65 15.50
C ALA A 168 23.09 -2.16 15.69
N SER A 169 22.96 -2.67 16.92
CA SER A 169 23.08 -4.11 17.21
C SER A 169 21.98 -4.93 16.52
N ILE A 170 20.72 -4.45 16.57
CA ILE A 170 19.59 -5.07 15.88
C ILE A 170 19.82 -5.10 14.37
N GLN A 171 20.29 -4.00 13.78
CA GLN A 171 20.61 -3.93 12.36
C GLN A 171 21.67 -4.96 11.97
N ALA A 172 22.77 -5.05 12.73
CA ALA A 172 23.84 -6.00 12.49
C ALA A 172 23.36 -7.47 12.62
N SER A 173 22.46 -7.74 13.57
CA SER A 173 21.85 -9.06 13.73
C SER A 173 21.01 -9.46 12.52
N HIS A 174 20.14 -8.57 12.05
CA HIS A 174 19.35 -8.80 10.83
C HIS A 174 20.22 -8.96 9.59
N GLN A 175 21.30 -8.17 9.46
CA GLN A 175 22.24 -8.30 8.37
C GLN A 175 22.87 -9.69 8.32
N ARG A 176 23.39 -10.20 9.44
CA ARG A 176 23.94 -11.57 9.52
C ARG A 176 22.90 -12.62 9.15
N LYS A 177 21.68 -12.47 9.65
CA LYS A 177 20.56 -13.39 9.36
C LYS A 177 20.21 -13.42 7.86
N MET A 178 20.32 -12.28 7.16
CA MET A 178 20.08 -12.23 5.71
C MET A 178 21.11 -13.05 4.93
N PHE A 179 22.40 -13.00 5.30
CA PHE A 179 23.42 -13.85 4.68
C PHE A 179 23.16 -15.34 4.95
N GLU A 180 22.87 -15.69 6.20
CA GLU A 180 22.54 -17.06 6.61
C GLU A 180 21.36 -17.64 5.82
N LEU A 181 20.24 -16.89 5.74
CA LEU A 181 19.04 -17.29 5.00
C LEU A 181 19.22 -17.32 3.48
N SER A 182 20.29 -16.73 2.97
CA SER A 182 20.64 -16.81 1.55
C SER A 182 21.50 -18.04 1.24
N GLY A 183 21.87 -18.84 2.25
CA GLY A 183 22.71 -20.02 2.08
C GLY A 183 24.16 -19.70 1.72
N ILE A 184 24.57 -18.45 1.93
CA ILE A 184 25.91 -17.96 1.57
C ILE A 184 26.69 -17.79 2.86
N ASP A 185 27.87 -18.41 2.93
CA ASP A 185 28.79 -18.17 4.03
C ASP A 185 29.27 -16.71 3.99
N VAL A 186 29.11 -15.99 5.11
CA VAL A 186 29.50 -14.58 5.28
C VAL A 186 30.99 -14.38 4.97
N GLN A 187 31.83 -15.40 5.19
CA GLN A 187 33.28 -15.32 4.93
C GLN A 187 33.66 -15.66 3.48
N SER A 188 32.70 -16.00 2.63
CA SER A 188 32.98 -16.36 1.24
C SER A 188 33.17 -15.15 0.33
N GLN A 189 33.92 -15.35 -0.75
CA GLN A 189 34.05 -14.36 -1.83
C GLN A 189 32.69 -14.00 -2.45
N ALA A 190 31.76 -14.96 -2.54
CA ALA A 190 30.41 -14.74 -3.04
C ALA A 190 29.60 -13.78 -2.14
N ALA A 191 29.77 -13.85 -0.81
CA ALA A 191 29.17 -12.88 0.11
C ALA A 191 29.72 -11.46 -0.10
N TYR A 192 31.03 -11.33 -0.37
CA TYR A 192 31.66 -10.05 -0.66
C TYR A 192 31.12 -9.45 -1.95
N GLU A 193 31.07 -10.23 -3.04
CA GLU A 193 30.54 -9.79 -4.33
C GLU A 193 29.08 -9.33 -4.21
N LEU A 194 28.24 -10.11 -3.54
CA LEU A 194 26.85 -9.73 -3.29
C LEU A 194 26.71 -8.48 -2.43
N ALA A 195 27.56 -8.31 -1.42
CA ALA A 195 27.57 -7.10 -0.60
C ALA A 195 28.00 -5.85 -1.41
N CYS A 196 28.87 -6.01 -2.41
CA CYS A 196 29.27 -4.95 -3.33
C CYS A 196 28.18 -4.60 -4.34
N GLU A 197 27.40 -5.59 -4.81
CA GLU A 197 26.31 -5.38 -5.77
C GLU A 197 25.07 -4.72 -5.15
N GLY A 198 24.83 -4.92 -3.85
CA GLY A 198 23.77 -4.24 -3.13
C GLY A 198 23.27 -4.99 -1.90
N THR A 199 22.10 -4.59 -1.40
CA THR A 199 21.49 -5.25 -0.25
C THR A 199 20.92 -6.62 -0.62
N ILE A 200 21.23 -7.67 0.15
CA ILE A 200 20.88 -9.06 -0.19
C ILE A 200 19.40 -9.33 0.08
N ARG A 201 18.71 -10.05 -0.81
CA ARG A 201 17.40 -10.65 -0.48
C ARG A 201 17.56 -12.11 -0.06
N PRO A 202 17.04 -12.48 1.12
CA PRO A 202 17.00 -13.88 1.53
C PRO A 202 16.29 -14.78 0.51
N ALA A 203 16.78 -16.01 0.35
CA ALA A 203 16.10 -17.02 -0.44
C ALA A 203 14.79 -17.46 0.23
N ASP A 204 14.82 -17.73 1.55
CA ASP A 204 13.61 -17.95 2.34
C ASP A 204 12.96 -16.62 2.72
N ASN A 205 11.71 -16.51 2.30
CA ASN A 205 11.06 -15.28 1.94
C ASN A 205 9.79 -15.06 2.78
N ARG A 206 9.65 -15.82 3.88
CA ARG A 206 8.51 -15.72 4.81
C ARG A 206 8.77 -14.81 5.99
N GLN A 207 10.04 -14.57 6.34
CA GLN A 207 10.40 -13.84 7.54
C GLN A 207 10.57 -12.33 7.25
N PRO A 208 10.12 -11.45 8.15
CA PRO A 208 10.41 -10.02 8.09
C PRO A 208 11.92 -9.75 8.19
N MET A 209 12.46 -8.96 7.26
CA MET A 209 13.86 -8.54 7.30
C MET A 209 13.99 -7.03 7.36
N ILE A 210 14.87 -6.57 8.25
CA ILE A 210 15.22 -5.17 8.44
C ILE A 210 16.57 -4.91 7.75
N TYR A 211 16.57 -4.03 6.76
CA TYR A 211 17.77 -3.56 6.07
C TYR A 211 18.43 -2.38 6.76
N GLY A 212 17.61 -1.53 7.38
CA GLY A 212 18.08 -0.33 8.06
C GLY A 212 17.15 0.03 9.20
N ILE A 213 17.72 0.38 10.35
CA ILE A 213 16.97 0.84 11.49
C ILE A 213 17.73 1.95 12.20
N ARG A 214 17.08 3.09 12.39
CA ARG A 214 17.70 4.26 13.03
C ARG A 214 16.74 4.99 13.92
N LEU A 215 17.28 5.70 14.90
CA LEU A 215 16.51 6.62 15.73
C LEU A 215 16.21 7.88 14.92
N ALA A 216 14.94 8.17 14.69
CA ALA A 216 14.49 9.35 13.95
C ALA A 216 14.19 10.52 14.90
N GLU A 217 13.50 10.24 16.01
CA GLU A 217 13.15 11.25 17.01
C GLU A 217 13.21 10.63 18.41
N TYR A 218 13.64 11.41 19.39
CA TYR A 218 13.63 11.00 20.79
C TYR A 218 13.09 12.13 21.67
N ARG A 219 11.90 11.92 22.23
CA ARG A 219 11.26 12.82 23.18
C ARG A 219 10.60 12.00 24.28
N LYS A 220 11.40 11.69 25.31
CA LYS A 220 10.98 10.90 26.48
C LYS A 220 9.59 11.32 26.98
N PRO A 221 8.64 10.37 27.19
CA PRO A 221 8.78 8.91 27.11
C PRO A 221 8.67 8.32 25.70
N PHE A 222 8.51 9.13 24.65
CA PHE A 222 8.37 8.67 23.27
C PHE A 222 9.72 8.56 22.55
N PHE A 223 9.80 7.60 21.64
CA PHE A 223 10.87 7.49 20.67
C PHE A 223 10.30 7.02 19.34
N THR A 224 10.83 7.54 18.25
CA THR A 224 10.42 7.16 16.89
C THR A 224 11.62 6.58 16.17
N ILE A 225 11.45 5.36 15.65
CA ILE A 225 12.44 4.70 14.81
C ILE A 225 12.00 4.77 13.35
N GLU A 226 12.96 4.88 12.45
CA GLU A 226 12.75 4.66 11.03
C GLU A 226 13.27 3.26 10.68
N VAL A 227 12.41 2.44 10.09
CA VAL A 227 12.67 1.04 9.76
C VAL A 227 12.52 0.86 8.26
N HIS A 228 13.56 0.34 7.62
CA HIS A 228 13.59 -0.05 6.21
C HIS A 228 13.51 -1.58 6.18
N ALA A 229 12.38 -2.12 5.71
CA ALA A 229 12.09 -3.54 5.82
C ALA A 229 11.40 -4.12 4.58
N ILE A 230 11.46 -5.45 4.47
CA ILE A 230 10.65 -6.26 3.57
C ILE A 230 9.92 -7.34 4.35
N ASN A 231 8.80 -7.82 3.79
CA ASN A 231 7.94 -8.87 4.35
C ASN A 231 7.47 -8.61 5.79
N GLU A 232 7.56 -7.38 6.25
CA GLU A 232 7.12 -6.95 7.56
C GLU A 232 5.60 -6.93 7.67
N THR A 233 5.12 -7.17 8.88
CA THR A 233 3.71 -7.09 9.25
C THR A 233 3.50 -6.03 10.31
N GLU A 234 2.26 -5.56 10.46
CA GLU A 234 1.90 -4.62 11.53
C GLU A 234 2.25 -5.18 12.91
N ALA A 235 1.94 -6.45 13.17
CA ALA A 235 2.24 -7.13 14.43
C ALA A 235 3.75 -7.17 14.70
N TYR A 236 4.56 -7.50 13.69
CA TYR A 236 6.01 -7.54 13.79
C TYR A 236 6.61 -6.18 14.17
N LEU A 237 6.12 -5.08 13.58
CA LEU A 237 6.58 -3.74 13.95
C LEU A 237 6.19 -3.36 15.39
N GLY A 238 5.04 -3.84 15.88
CA GLY A 238 4.64 -3.69 17.28
C GLY A 238 5.53 -4.48 18.24
N GLU A 239 5.83 -5.73 17.89
CA GLU A 239 6.72 -6.63 18.63
C GLU A 239 8.15 -6.07 18.69
N LEU A 240 8.68 -5.55 17.58
CA LEU A 240 9.99 -4.90 17.53
C LEU A 240 10.13 -3.77 18.56
N ILE A 241 9.09 -2.93 18.71
CA ILE A 241 9.08 -1.87 19.73
C ILE A 241 9.10 -2.46 21.14
N HIS A 242 8.34 -3.53 21.36
CA HIS A 242 8.32 -4.23 22.64
C HIS A 242 9.69 -4.83 23.00
N GLU A 243 10.33 -5.52 22.06
CA GLU A 243 11.67 -6.08 22.20
C GLU A 243 12.73 -5.00 22.47
N ILE A 244 12.64 -3.85 21.79
CA ILE A 244 13.50 -2.69 22.07
C ILE A 244 13.32 -2.26 23.53
N GLY A 245 12.10 -2.19 24.03
CA GLY A 245 11.80 -1.88 25.43
C GLY A 245 12.48 -2.85 26.41
N ILE A 246 12.36 -4.16 26.16
CA ILE A 246 12.98 -5.22 26.98
C ILE A 246 14.51 -5.09 26.97
N ASN A 247 15.10 -4.92 25.79
CA ASN A 247 16.55 -4.81 25.62
C ASN A 247 17.14 -3.55 26.29
N LEU A 248 16.34 -2.49 26.43
CA LEU A 248 16.69 -1.29 27.20
C LEU A 248 16.56 -1.47 28.72
N LYS A 249 16.19 -2.68 29.19
CA LYS A 249 15.88 -3.00 30.59
C LYS A 249 14.70 -2.17 31.11
N SER A 250 13.63 -2.12 30.33
CA SER A 250 12.37 -1.45 30.65
C SER A 250 11.24 -2.17 29.91
N CYS A 251 10.19 -1.45 29.54
CA CYS A 251 9.12 -1.96 28.69
C CYS A 251 8.66 -0.88 27.70
N ALA A 252 8.08 -1.30 26.59
CA ALA A 252 7.51 -0.39 25.61
C ALA A 252 6.32 -1.02 24.89
N HIS A 253 5.49 -0.17 24.29
CA HIS A 253 4.46 -0.53 23.34
C HIS A 253 4.44 0.46 22.18
N CYS A 254 3.95 0.00 21.03
CA CYS A 254 3.78 0.79 19.82
C CYS A 254 2.54 1.69 19.92
N THR A 255 2.73 2.96 19.59
CA THR A 255 1.68 3.99 19.59
C THR A 255 1.24 4.38 18.20
N SER A 256 2.15 4.40 17.22
CA SER A 256 1.83 4.73 15.84
C SER A 256 2.77 4.05 14.86
N ILE A 257 2.23 3.55 13.75
CA ILE A 257 2.99 3.07 12.59
C ILE A 257 2.60 3.93 11.40
N ARG A 258 3.59 4.49 10.70
CA ARG A 258 3.39 5.23 9.45
C ARG A 258 4.32 4.74 8.36
N CYS A 259 3.77 4.14 7.31
CA CYS A 259 4.47 3.84 6.06
C CYS A 259 4.73 5.15 5.32
N ILE A 260 5.98 5.58 5.24
CA ILE A 260 6.38 6.81 4.54
C ILE A 260 6.82 6.55 3.09
N ARG A 261 7.15 5.30 2.76
CA ARG A 261 7.58 4.89 1.42
C ARG A 261 7.28 3.41 1.16
N HIS A 262 6.82 3.10 -0.05
CA HIS A 262 6.62 1.75 -0.55
C HIS A 262 7.30 1.62 -1.93
N GLY A 263 8.51 1.08 -1.98
CA GLY A 263 9.34 1.13 -3.20
C GLY A 263 9.61 2.58 -3.58
N HIS A 264 9.26 2.96 -4.81
CA HIS A 264 9.34 4.35 -5.28
C HIS A 264 8.13 5.21 -4.93
N PHE A 265 7.05 4.64 -4.37
CA PHE A 265 5.89 5.42 -3.96
C PHE A 265 6.16 6.12 -2.63
N LEU A 266 6.16 7.45 -2.66
CA LEU A 266 6.42 8.30 -1.50
C LEU A 266 5.13 8.77 -0.82
N LEU A 267 5.25 9.20 0.43
CA LEU A 267 4.13 9.77 1.18
C LEU A 267 3.60 11.07 0.56
N GLU A 268 4.47 11.87 -0.02
CA GLU A 268 4.14 13.18 -0.58
C GLU A 268 3.22 13.07 -1.81
N ASP A 269 3.36 11.98 -2.57
CA ASP A 269 2.54 11.68 -3.75
C ASP A 269 1.24 10.94 -3.41
N SER A 270 0.97 10.69 -2.12
CA SER A 270 -0.16 9.88 -1.71
C SER A 270 -1.45 10.68 -1.64
N LEU A 271 -2.50 10.16 -2.29
CA LEU A 271 -3.77 10.85 -2.38
C LEU A 271 -4.52 10.80 -1.04
N LEU A 272 -4.84 11.97 -0.48
CA LEU A 272 -5.56 12.09 0.78
C LEU A 272 -7.02 11.66 0.64
N ARG A 273 -7.63 11.25 1.76
CA ARG A 273 -9.02 10.73 1.78
C ARG A 273 -10.06 11.66 1.17
N LYS A 274 -9.91 12.98 1.37
CA LYS A 274 -10.81 14.00 0.81
C LYS A 274 -10.74 14.06 -0.73
N ASP A 275 -9.62 13.61 -1.29
CA ASP A 275 -9.31 13.71 -2.71
C ASP A 275 -9.55 12.38 -3.44
N TRP A 276 -10.12 11.36 -2.79
CA TRP A 276 -10.48 10.07 -3.41
C TRP A 276 -11.72 10.17 -4.31
N ASN A 277 -11.68 11.08 -5.29
CA ASN A 277 -12.67 11.22 -6.35
C ASN A 277 -12.10 10.72 -7.67
N LEU A 278 -12.97 10.50 -8.66
CA LEU A 278 -12.62 9.94 -9.96
C LEU A 278 -11.51 10.72 -10.68
N GLN A 279 -11.60 12.05 -10.72
CA GLN A 279 -10.64 12.90 -11.42
C GLN A 279 -9.22 12.79 -10.82
N ASN A 280 -9.12 12.89 -9.50
CA ASN A 280 -7.86 12.82 -8.78
C ASN A 280 -7.26 11.41 -8.78
N ILE A 281 -8.10 10.37 -8.79
CA ILE A 281 -7.65 8.99 -8.93
C ILE A 281 -7.00 8.78 -10.31
N ILE A 282 -7.61 9.30 -11.38
CA ILE A 282 -7.05 9.19 -12.74
C ILE A 282 -5.72 9.95 -12.87
N SER A 283 -5.63 11.16 -12.30
CA SER A 283 -4.38 11.93 -12.32
C SER A 283 -3.27 11.22 -11.52
N ALA A 284 -3.60 10.64 -10.36
CA ALA A 284 -2.68 9.84 -9.56
C ALA A 284 -2.25 8.54 -10.28
N MET A 285 -3.13 7.91 -11.07
CA MET A 285 -2.78 6.78 -11.93
C MET A 285 -1.76 7.18 -13.00
N ALA A 286 -1.97 8.33 -13.65
CA ALA A 286 -1.03 8.83 -14.66
C ALA A 286 0.35 9.10 -14.05
N HIS A 287 0.41 9.63 -12.83
CA HIS A 287 1.67 9.78 -12.09
C HIS A 287 2.33 8.43 -11.79
N SER A 288 1.55 7.48 -11.28
CA SER A 288 2.02 6.13 -10.96
C SER A 288 2.56 5.40 -12.19
N ASN A 289 1.91 5.56 -13.35
CA ASN A 289 2.38 4.98 -14.61
C ASN A 289 3.71 5.58 -15.07
N LYS A 290 3.92 6.90 -14.94
CA LYS A 290 5.22 7.52 -15.23
C LYS A 290 6.32 6.94 -14.34
N LEU A 291 6.03 6.77 -13.06
CA LEU A 291 6.96 6.22 -12.07
C LEU A 291 7.31 4.75 -12.36
N ILE A 292 6.35 3.95 -12.81
CA ILE A 292 6.60 2.58 -13.30
C ILE A 292 7.46 2.56 -14.57
N HIS A 293 7.25 3.49 -15.50
CA HIS A 293 8.07 3.58 -16.71
C HIS A 293 9.52 4.01 -16.40
N GLN A 294 9.73 4.85 -15.39
CA GLN A 294 11.05 5.24 -14.92
C GLN A 294 11.77 4.11 -14.18
N HIS A 295 11.02 3.25 -13.48
CA HIS A 295 11.54 2.17 -12.63
C HIS A 295 10.86 0.83 -12.95
N PRO A 296 11.19 0.20 -14.10
CA PRO A 296 10.58 -1.06 -14.52
C PRO A 296 10.96 -2.25 -13.61
N ASP A 297 12.09 -2.15 -12.92
CA ASP A 297 12.60 -3.08 -11.89
C ASP A 297 11.61 -3.29 -10.72
N MET A 298 10.69 -2.34 -10.51
CA MET A 298 9.60 -2.51 -9.54
C MET A 298 8.67 -3.69 -9.86
N LEU A 299 8.54 -4.07 -11.13
CA LEU A 299 7.57 -5.08 -11.60
C LEU A 299 8.21 -6.40 -12.05
N GLN A 300 9.50 -6.40 -12.38
CA GLN A 300 10.27 -7.58 -12.74
C GLN A 300 11.55 -7.64 -11.93
N GLN A 301 11.75 -8.75 -11.23
CA GLN A 301 12.96 -8.99 -10.47
C GLN A 301 13.91 -9.84 -11.31
N ASP A 302 14.94 -9.20 -11.88
CA ASP A 302 15.96 -9.87 -12.69
C ASP A 302 17.17 -10.33 -11.86
N ASN A 303 17.36 -9.78 -10.65
CA ASN A 303 18.48 -10.07 -9.75
C ASN A 303 18.01 -10.41 -8.32
N SER A 304 18.74 -11.28 -7.63
CA SER A 304 18.59 -11.57 -6.20
C SER A 304 19.04 -10.41 -5.31
N ALA A 305 19.89 -9.51 -5.82
CA ALA A 305 20.24 -8.26 -5.15
C ALA A 305 19.05 -7.29 -5.13
N LEU A 306 18.80 -6.68 -3.97
CA LEU A 306 17.85 -5.58 -3.80
C LEU A 306 18.54 -4.31 -4.32
N GLN A 307 18.05 -3.79 -5.44
CA GLN A 307 18.55 -2.54 -6.00
C GLN A 307 18.29 -1.39 -5.02
N GLY A 308 19.36 -0.75 -4.55
CA GLY A 308 19.27 0.43 -3.69
C GLY A 308 18.70 1.60 -4.48
N PHE A 309 17.80 2.37 -3.87
CA PHE A 309 17.20 3.56 -4.50
C PHE A 309 18.10 4.81 -4.49
N ASP A 310 19.38 4.66 -4.14
CA ASP A 310 20.38 5.73 -4.18
C ASP A 310 21.35 5.50 -5.36
N LYS A 311 20.90 5.88 -6.55
CA LYS A 311 21.75 6.58 -7.51
C LYS A 311 21.14 7.97 -7.70
N LYS A 312 21.51 8.89 -6.81
CA LYS A 312 21.57 10.29 -7.20
C LYS A 312 22.70 10.38 -8.22
N ASP A 313 22.35 10.44 -9.49
CA ASP A 313 23.18 11.16 -10.47
C ASP A 313 23.10 12.66 -10.16
#